data_AF-A0A3A1U1X8-F1
#
_entry.id   AF-A0A3A1U1X8-F1
#
_cell.length_a   1.000
_cell.length_b   1.000
_cell.length_c   1.000
_cell.angle_alpha   90.00
_cell.angle_beta   90.00
_cell.angle_gamma   90.00
#
_symmetry.space_group_name_H-M   'P 1'
#
loop_
_entity.id
_entity.type
_entity.pdbx_description
1 polymer ?
#
loop_
_entity_poly.entity_id
_entity_poly.type
_entity_poly.pdbx_seq_one_letter_code
_entity_poly.pdbx_strand_id
1 'polypeptide(L)'
;MTVLPISSVRTTLSDRSRSMKSSASGPRPYRVVLVGDGSVLNEALSTEVARSLAERTGHGVDVEVLPAAPLADAAAGALLPGRDLERIDAVAVLIDPDRWRRSVAATAEGVGLLLEQLRGRLVAGSSVVVVVPPAMAAGLDPRRVDEIAEALETAVDSLTPVVRLEDAPEDAASAWGAAVAAATASGLIDPMVGFLPDDHYDEDLRLDAVDLLPPRDGLWVARFQQFVDEARERYGTSSAALSIIDADHARYGVTAGFPNKVIKRGQTLCNRTIRTYGGVIVGDASQDLRFEGYPDVRSGDIRFWAGYRIESEDGAPLGSLCVFDAEPRDVDDADLVVLRDLAIALQRSLWELQRASAA
;
A
#
# COMPACT_ATOMS: atom_id res chain seq x y z
N MET A 1 57.47 -37.71 -16.04
CA MET A 1 56.43 -37.65 -14.99
C MET A 1 56.21 -36.19 -14.65
N THR A 2 55.16 -35.62 -15.22
CA THR A 2 54.79 -34.20 -15.13
C THR A 2 53.98 -34.01 -13.85
N VAL A 3 54.41 -33.10 -12.97
CA VAL A 3 53.63 -32.69 -11.79
C VAL A 3 53.23 -31.24 -12.00
N LEU A 4 51.92 -31.01 -12.15
CA LEU A 4 51.28 -29.70 -12.29
C LEU A 4 51.26 -28.98 -10.92
N PRO A 5 51.41 -27.64 -10.87
CA PRO A 5 51.12 -26.89 -9.65
C PRO A 5 49.61 -26.62 -9.55
N ILE A 6 49.06 -26.87 -8.36
CA ILE A 6 47.69 -26.54 -7.98
C ILE A 6 47.62 -25.01 -7.81
N SER A 7 47.03 -24.33 -8.79
CA SER A 7 46.64 -22.92 -8.67
C SER A 7 45.40 -22.86 -7.76
N SER A 8 45.60 -22.45 -6.51
CA SER A 8 44.51 -22.07 -5.62
C SER A 8 43.94 -20.74 -6.09
N VAL A 9 42.88 -20.78 -6.89
CA VAL A 9 42.02 -19.61 -7.12
C VAL A 9 41.29 -19.35 -5.80
N ARG A 10 41.87 -18.50 -4.95
CA ARG A 10 41.12 -17.78 -3.92
C ARG A 10 40.20 -16.81 -4.65
N THR A 11 38.98 -17.25 -4.96
CA THR A 11 37.90 -16.34 -5.35
C THR A 11 37.55 -15.54 -4.10
N THR A 12 38.08 -14.32 -4.03
CA THR A 12 37.79 -13.34 -2.99
C THR A 12 36.29 -13.09 -2.92
N LEU A 13 35.71 -13.30 -1.73
CA LEU A 13 34.34 -12.96 -1.28
C LEU A 13 34.07 -11.43 -1.29
N SER A 14 34.69 -10.66 -2.19
CA SER A 14 34.73 -9.19 -2.14
C SER A 14 33.80 -8.49 -3.13
N ASP A 15 33.03 -9.22 -3.96
CA ASP A 15 32.28 -8.61 -5.08
C ASP A 15 30.75 -8.82 -5.03
N ARG A 16 30.22 -9.45 -3.98
CA ARG A 16 28.76 -9.69 -3.81
C ARG A 16 28.00 -8.55 -3.09
N SER A 17 28.66 -7.43 -2.78
CA SER A 17 28.10 -6.34 -1.97
C SER A 17 27.70 -5.09 -2.76
N ARG A 18 27.75 -5.12 -4.09
CA ARG A 18 27.42 -3.95 -4.90
C ARG A 18 25.90 -3.85 -5.12
N SER A 19 25.26 -2.92 -4.41
CA SER A 19 23.87 -2.53 -4.71
C SER A 19 23.79 -2.05 -6.16
N MET A 20 22.91 -2.65 -6.93
CA MET A 20 22.65 -2.26 -8.32
C MET A 20 21.48 -1.29 -8.35
N LYS A 21 21.59 -0.27 -9.22
CA LYS A 21 20.59 0.80 -9.33
C LYS A 21 20.19 0.97 -10.79
N SER A 22 18.89 0.97 -11.03
CA SER A 22 18.28 1.28 -12.32
C SER A 22 17.31 2.43 -12.12
N SER A 23 17.09 3.25 -13.14
CA SER A 23 16.07 4.29 -13.06
C SER A 23 15.36 4.54 -14.38
N ALA A 24 14.13 5.03 -14.26
CA ALA A 24 13.33 5.55 -15.35
C ALA A 24 13.00 7.02 -15.04
N SER A 25 13.19 7.88 -16.05
CA SER A 25 12.97 9.32 -15.89
C SER A 25 11.49 9.65 -15.80
N GLY A 26 11.15 10.55 -14.89
CA GLY A 26 9.79 11.06 -14.73
C GLY A 26 9.70 12.00 -13.53
N PRO A 27 8.60 12.73 -13.37
CA PRO A 27 8.37 13.59 -12.21
C PRO A 27 8.23 12.76 -10.93
N ARG A 28 8.76 13.28 -9.80
CA ARG A 28 8.62 12.73 -8.44
C ARG A 28 8.90 11.21 -8.37
N PRO A 29 10.17 10.78 -8.42
CA PRO A 29 10.49 9.38 -8.61
C PRO A 29 10.14 8.50 -7.42
N TYR A 30 9.45 7.37 -7.67
CA TYR A 30 9.26 6.31 -6.70
C TYR A 30 10.58 5.62 -6.38
N ARG A 31 10.77 5.26 -5.13
CA ARG A 31 11.91 4.49 -4.63
C ARG A 31 11.46 3.08 -4.37
N VAL A 32 11.84 2.21 -5.30
CA VAL A 32 11.48 0.79 -5.28
C VAL A 32 12.70 0.00 -4.86
N VAL A 33 12.51 -0.92 -3.93
CA VAL A 33 13.55 -1.86 -3.53
C VAL A 33 13.17 -3.27 -3.96
N LEU A 34 14.01 -3.90 -4.77
CA LEU A 34 13.91 -5.33 -5.06
C LEU A 34 14.85 -6.08 -4.13
N VAL A 35 14.30 -7.00 -3.34
CA VAL A 35 15.06 -7.78 -2.35
C VAL A 35 14.96 -9.25 -2.67
N GLY A 36 16.08 -9.94 -2.78
CA GLY A 36 16.11 -11.38 -3.04
C GLY A 36 17.51 -11.92 -3.21
N ASP A 37 17.64 -13.23 -3.32
CA ASP A 37 18.88 -13.90 -3.75
C ASP A 37 18.49 -14.86 -4.88
N GLY A 38 19.11 -14.76 -6.06
CA GLY A 38 18.74 -15.59 -7.21
C GLY A 38 19.06 -14.99 -8.58
N SER A 39 19.12 -15.87 -9.59
CA SER A 39 19.45 -15.53 -10.98
C SER A 39 18.46 -14.59 -11.67
N VAL A 40 17.23 -14.53 -11.16
CA VAL A 40 16.15 -13.65 -11.63
C VAL A 40 16.43 -12.18 -11.29
N LEU A 41 17.10 -11.93 -10.16
CA LEU A 41 17.37 -10.58 -9.66
C LEU A 41 18.63 -10.00 -10.32
N ASN A 42 18.45 -9.36 -11.48
CA ASN A 42 19.52 -8.81 -12.31
C ASN A 42 19.17 -7.43 -12.90
N GLU A 43 20.14 -6.80 -13.57
CA GLU A 43 20.01 -5.42 -14.09
C GLU A 43 18.89 -5.28 -15.12
N ALA A 44 18.66 -6.33 -15.91
CA ALA A 44 17.60 -6.33 -16.91
C ALA A 44 16.22 -6.30 -16.25
N LEU A 45 16.01 -7.10 -15.19
CA LEU A 45 14.76 -7.07 -14.42
C LEU A 45 14.56 -5.71 -13.74
N SER A 46 15.57 -5.17 -13.05
CA SER A 46 15.43 -3.89 -12.34
C SER A 46 15.16 -2.73 -13.29
N THR A 47 15.80 -2.73 -14.46
CA THR A 47 15.56 -1.74 -15.52
C THR A 47 14.15 -1.85 -16.07
N GLU A 48 13.66 -3.07 -16.29
CA GLU A 48 12.31 -3.26 -16.79
C GLU A 48 11.25 -2.90 -15.76
N VAL A 49 11.47 -3.22 -14.47
CA VAL A 49 10.58 -2.77 -13.40
C VAL A 49 10.53 -1.25 -13.38
N ALA A 50 11.68 -0.57 -13.45
CA ALA A 50 11.72 0.90 -13.48
C ALA A 50 10.92 1.46 -14.66
N ARG A 51 11.18 0.95 -15.88
CA ARG A 51 10.53 1.38 -17.12
C ARG A 51 9.03 1.12 -17.10
N SER A 52 8.63 -0.12 -16.81
CA SER A 52 7.23 -0.55 -16.83
C SER A 52 6.42 0.14 -15.74
N LEU A 53 7.01 0.38 -14.57
CA LEU A 53 6.34 1.09 -13.50
C LEU A 53 6.18 2.58 -13.85
N ALA A 54 7.23 3.22 -14.38
CA ALA A 54 7.16 4.61 -14.84
C ALA A 54 6.11 4.81 -15.95
N GLU A 55 6.01 3.87 -16.89
CA GLU A 55 4.98 3.90 -17.95
C GLU A 55 3.57 3.73 -17.40
N ARG A 56 3.40 2.96 -16.32
CA ARG A 56 2.10 2.70 -15.69
C ARG A 56 1.63 3.85 -14.81
N THR A 57 2.54 4.46 -14.07
CA THR A 57 2.21 5.47 -13.06
C THR A 57 2.43 6.90 -13.57
N GLY A 58 3.22 7.09 -14.62
CA GLY A 58 3.64 8.41 -15.08
C GLY A 58 4.69 9.08 -14.18
N HIS A 59 5.21 8.38 -13.17
CA HIS A 59 6.25 8.85 -12.27
C HIS A 59 7.65 8.42 -12.71
N GLY A 60 8.66 9.16 -12.24
CA GLY A 60 10.02 8.62 -12.26
C GLY A 60 10.09 7.37 -11.38
N VAL A 61 11.08 6.52 -11.59
CA VAL A 61 11.29 5.35 -10.72
C VAL A 61 12.77 5.13 -10.55
N ASP A 62 13.21 5.08 -9.30
CA ASP A 62 14.53 4.64 -8.88
C ASP A 62 14.40 3.25 -8.26
N VAL A 63 14.96 2.25 -8.91
CA VAL A 63 14.99 0.86 -8.43
C VAL A 63 16.35 0.57 -7.84
N GLU A 64 16.38 0.16 -6.58
CA GLU A 64 17.55 -0.39 -5.93
C GLU A 64 17.40 -1.90 -5.72
N VAL A 65 18.41 -2.65 -6.12
CA VAL A 65 18.47 -4.09 -5.93
C VAL A 65 19.37 -4.41 -4.74
N LEU A 66 18.80 -5.13 -3.78
CA LEU A 66 19.49 -5.55 -2.57
C LEU A 66 19.52 -7.08 -2.47
N PRO A 67 20.70 -7.67 -2.20
CA PRO A 67 20.76 -9.08 -1.88
C PRO A 67 20.02 -9.34 -0.57
N ALA A 68 19.16 -10.36 -0.54
CA ALA A 68 18.47 -10.77 0.67
C ALA A 68 19.42 -11.50 1.62
N ALA A 69 19.40 -11.13 2.90
CA ALA A 69 19.95 -11.97 3.96
C ALA A 69 19.15 -13.30 4.07
N PRO A 70 19.68 -14.33 4.76
CA PRO A 70 18.88 -15.48 5.20
C PRO A 70 17.55 -15.04 5.82
N LEU A 71 16.44 -15.78 5.62
CA LEU A 71 15.11 -15.32 6.06
C LEU A 71 15.05 -15.19 7.57
N ALA A 72 15.82 -16.04 8.28
CA ALA A 72 15.98 -15.96 9.72
C ALA A 72 16.61 -14.62 10.14
N ASP A 73 17.60 -14.14 9.40
CA ASP A 73 18.24 -12.85 9.64
C ASP A 73 17.35 -11.68 9.19
N ALA A 74 16.60 -11.88 8.10
CA ALA A 74 15.62 -10.93 7.58
C ALA A 74 14.44 -10.71 8.54
N ALA A 75 13.89 -11.80 9.09
CA ALA A 75 12.86 -11.79 10.13
C ALA A 75 13.40 -11.21 11.45
N ALA A 76 14.72 -11.33 11.70
CA ALA A 76 15.41 -10.66 12.80
C ALA A 76 15.72 -9.17 12.53
N GLY A 77 15.18 -8.57 11.46
CA GLY A 77 15.29 -7.14 11.16
C GLY A 77 16.51 -6.73 10.32
N ALA A 78 17.31 -7.69 9.85
CA ALA A 78 18.53 -7.43 9.08
C ALA A 78 18.32 -7.36 7.56
N LEU A 79 17.07 -7.35 7.06
CA LEU A 79 16.81 -7.22 5.61
C LEU A 79 17.25 -5.83 5.09
N LEU A 80 17.09 -4.79 5.92
CA LEU A 80 17.44 -3.40 5.58
C LEU A 80 18.04 -2.66 6.81
N PRO A 81 19.23 -3.04 7.29
CA PRO A 81 19.84 -2.45 8.47
C PRO A 81 20.44 -1.07 8.13
N GLY A 82 20.12 -0.04 8.92
CA GLY A 82 20.67 1.31 8.77
C GLY A 82 20.18 2.09 7.54
N ARG A 83 19.10 1.64 6.90
CA ARG A 83 18.45 2.32 5.78
C ARG A 83 17.23 3.10 6.28
N ASP A 84 17.04 4.28 5.72
CA ASP A 84 15.89 5.15 5.98
C ASP A 84 14.66 4.61 5.23
N LEU A 85 13.89 3.74 5.88
CA LEU A 85 12.72 3.06 5.29
C LEU A 85 11.52 3.98 5.12
N GLU A 86 11.56 5.16 5.74
CA GLU A 86 10.56 6.22 5.62
C GLU A 86 10.51 6.84 4.21
N ARG A 87 11.46 6.47 3.35
CA ARG A 87 11.61 6.99 1.99
C ARG A 87 11.55 5.91 0.92
N ILE A 88 10.95 4.76 1.20
CA ILE A 88 10.78 3.66 0.25
C ILE A 88 9.28 3.53 -0.05
N ASP A 89 8.93 3.70 -1.32
CA ASP A 89 7.52 3.65 -1.76
C ASP A 89 7.08 2.21 -2.05
N ALA A 90 8.01 1.33 -2.42
CA ALA A 90 7.69 -0.08 -2.62
C ALA A 90 8.84 -1.02 -2.33
N VAL A 91 8.49 -2.21 -1.84
CA VAL A 91 9.40 -3.35 -1.66
C VAL A 91 8.85 -4.57 -2.38
N ALA A 92 9.59 -5.09 -3.35
CA ALA A 92 9.30 -6.40 -3.94
C ALA A 92 10.26 -7.45 -3.36
N VAL A 93 9.69 -8.44 -2.68
CA VAL A 93 10.43 -9.54 -2.05
C VAL A 93 10.42 -10.74 -2.99
N LEU A 94 11.53 -10.94 -3.70
CA LEU A 94 11.75 -12.11 -4.55
C LEU A 94 12.22 -13.28 -3.69
N ILE A 95 11.43 -14.35 -3.68
CA ILE A 95 11.73 -15.51 -2.85
C ILE A 95 12.76 -16.41 -3.54
N ASP A 96 13.80 -16.79 -2.80
CA ASP A 96 14.88 -17.67 -3.28
C ASP A 96 14.40 -19.14 -3.43
N PRO A 97 14.54 -19.74 -4.62
CA PRO A 97 14.17 -21.13 -4.88
C PRO A 97 14.84 -22.20 -4.01
N ASP A 98 16.08 -21.99 -3.57
CA ASP A 98 16.81 -22.99 -2.79
C ASP A 98 16.21 -23.21 -1.38
N ARG A 99 15.34 -22.29 -0.96
CA ARG A 99 14.59 -22.37 0.30
C ARG A 99 13.35 -23.23 0.17
N TRP A 100 12.69 -23.16 -0.98
CA TRP A 100 11.50 -23.96 -1.31
C TRP A 100 11.77 -25.46 -1.35
N ARG A 101 13.00 -25.86 -1.71
CA ARG A 101 13.43 -27.25 -1.73
C ARG A 101 13.40 -27.92 -0.35
N ARG A 102 13.44 -27.14 0.75
CA ARG A 102 13.56 -27.68 2.12
C ARG A 102 12.22 -27.79 2.84
N SER A 103 11.38 -26.74 2.79
CA SER A 103 10.03 -26.75 3.39
C SER A 103 9.19 -25.57 2.90
N VAL A 104 8.01 -25.84 2.34
CA VAL A 104 7.05 -24.82 1.88
C VAL A 104 6.46 -24.07 3.08
N ALA A 105 5.97 -24.80 4.08
CA ALA A 105 5.35 -24.22 5.28
C ALA A 105 6.31 -23.28 6.03
N ALA A 106 7.56 -23.70 6.25
CA ALA A 106 8.55 -22.86 6.93
C ALA A 106 8.95 -21.62 6.11
N THR A 107 8.89 -21.73 4.78
CA THR A 107 9.13 -20.57 3.91
C THR A 107 7.97 -19.58 4.01
N ALA A 108 6.73 -20.07 3.93
CA ALA A 108 5.53 -19.22 4.05
C ALA A 108 5.46 -18.51 5.41
N GLU A 109 5.71 -19.23 6.50
CA GLU A 109 5.77 -18.66 7.86
C GLU A 109 6.85 -17.57 7.97
N GLY A 110 8.05 -17.85 7.47
CA GLY A 110 9.13 -16.89 7.52
C GLY A 110 8.90 -15.66 6.62
N VAL A 111 8.20 -15.82 5.48
CA VAL A 111 7.79 -14.68 4.64
C VAL A 111 6.74 -13.85 5.36
N GLY A 112 5.76 -14.48 6.02
CA GLY A 112 4.79 -13.78 6.85
C GLY A 112 5.44 -12.90 7.92
N LEU A 113 6.39 -13.46 8.68
CA LEU A 113 7.15 -12.71 9.69
C LEU A 113 7.95 -11.55 9.10
N LEU A 114 8.58 -11.76 7.93
CA LEU A 114 9.31 -10.71 7.23
C LEU A 114 8.38 -9.56 6.81
N LEU A 115 7.22 -9.88 6.28
CA LEU A 115 6.24 -8.88 5.86
C LEU A 115 5.69 -8.09 7.05
N GLU A 116 5.42 -8.74 8.17
CA GLU A 116 5.00 -8.09 9.42
C GLU A 116 6.07 -7.09 9.91
N GLN A 117 7.35 -7.47 9.88
CA GLN A 117 8.46 -6.58 10.21
C GLN A 117 8.61 -5.41 9.24
N LEU A 118 8.49 -5.65 7.93
CA LEU A 118 8.55 -4.61 6.92
C LEU A 118 7.41 -3.59 7.11
N ARG A 119 6.20 -4.06 7.38
CA ARG A 119 5.03 -3.20 7.62
C ARG A 119 5.16 -2.33 8.87
N GLY A 120 5.83 -2.84 9.91
CA GLY A 120 6.12 -2.04 11.11
C GLY A 120 7.15 -0.94 10.89
N ARG A 121 7.85 -0.92 9.75
CA ARG A 121 8.94 0.03 9.45
C ARG A 121 8.76 0.85 8.18
N LEU A 122 7.91 0.42 7.25
CA LEU A 122 7.55 1.15 6.04
C LEU A 122 6.44 2.16 6.33
N VAL A 123 6.40 3.25 5.57
CA VAL A 123 5.34 4.26 5.67
C VAL A 123 4.01 3.67 5.25
N ALA A 124 2.91 4.09 5.87
CA ALA A 124 1.57 3.69 5.42
C ALA A 124 1.34 4.15 3.97
N GLY A 125 0.96 3.20 3.10
CA GLY A 125 0.82 3.43 1.65
C GLY A 125 2.00 2.93 0.82
N SER A 126 3.06 2.43 1.46
CA SER A 126 4.12 1.69 0.78
C SER A 126 3.60 0.35 0.26
N SER A 127 3.91 0.03 -0.99
CA SER A 127 3.53 -1.24 -1.62
C SER A 127 4.49 -2.35 -1.21
N VAL A 128 3.99 -3.49 -0.77
CA VAL A 128 4.81 -4.68 -0.53
C VAL A 128 4.29 -5.82 -1.39
N VAL A 129 5.15 -6.36 -2.25
CA VAL A 129 4.84 -7.41 -3.21
C VAL A 129 5.70 -8.63 -2.92
N VAL A 130 5.13 -9.83 -2.94
CA VAL A 130 5.89 -11.08 -2.91
C VAL A 130 6.01 -11.62 -4.32
N VAL A 131 7.21 -11.98 -4.75
CA VAL A 131 7.48 -12.46 -6.10
C VAL A 131 8.00 -13.88 -6.04
N VAL A 132 7.29 -14.77 -6.72
CA VAL A 132 7.58 -16.20 -6.87
C VAL A 132 8.31 -16.38 -8.21
N PRO A 133 9.62 -16.72 -8.22
CA PRO A 133 10.36 -16.97 -9.47
C PRO A 133 9.76 -18.11 -10.31
N PRO A 134 10.09 -18.14 -11.62
CA PRO A 134 9.60 -19.14 -12.54
C PRO A 134 10.22 -20.52 -12.27
N ALA A 135 9.53 -21.59 -12.67
CA ALA A 135 9.89 -22.96 -12.33
C ALA A 135 11.29 -23.35 -12.85
N MET A 136 11.65 -22.89 -14.05
CA MET A 136 12.98 -23.11 -14.62
C MET A 136 14.09 -22.46 -13.78
N ALA A 137 13.90 -21.19 -13.40
CA ALA A 137 14.90 -20.49 -12.57
C ALA A 137 14.98 -21.12 -11.16
N ALA A 138 13.87 -21.67 -10.68
CA ALA A 138 13.80 -22.38 -9.42
C ALA A 138 14.39 -23.80 -9.47
N GLY A 139 14.55 -24.38 -10.66
CA GLY A 139 14.85 -25.80 -10.84
C GLY A 139 13.87 -26.68 -10.07
N LEU A 140 12.57 -26.33 -10.15
CA LEU A 140 11.45 -27.04 -9.54
C LEU A 140 10.43 -27.46 -10.62
N ASP A 141 9.57 -28.43 -10.27
CA ASP A 141 8.39 -28.76 -11.07
C ASP A 141 7.38 -27.59 -11.01
N PRO A 142 6.74 -27.20 -12.13
CA PRO A 142 5.70 -26.17 -12.15
C PRO A 142 4.60 -26.36 -11.09
N ARG A 143 4.16 -27.61 -10.85
CA ARG A 143 3.16 -27.92 -9.81
C ARG A 143 3.65 -27.56 -8.42
N ARG A 144 4.94 -27.73 -8.16
CA ARG A 144 5.54 -27.38 -6.87
C ARG A 144 5.57 -25.87 -6.69
N VAL A 145 5.79 -25.11 -7.76
CA VAL A 145 5.68 -23.65 -7.73
C VAL A 145 4.24 -23.20 -7.46
N ASP A 146 3.24 -23.90 -8.02
CA ASP A 146 1.82 -23.64 -7.74
C ASP A 146 1.48 -23.83 -6.26
N GLU A 147 1.88 -24.97 -5.67
CA GLU A 147 1.68 -25.25 -4.24
C GLU A 147 2.31 -24.17 -3.34
N ILE A 148 3.44 -23.60 -3.76
CA ILE A 148 4.14 -22.56 -3.01
C ILE A 148 3.43 -21.22 -3.13
N ALA A 149 2.99 -20.84 -4.33
CA ALA A 149 2.23 -19.62 -4.54
C ALA A 149 0.94 -19.64 -3.70
N GLU A 150 0.19 -20.76 -3.73
CA GLU A 150 -1.03 -20.93 -2.93
C GLU A 150 -0.76 -20.88 -1.42
N ALA A 151 0.32 -21.51 -0.95
CA ALA A 151 0.72 -21.45 0.45
C ALA A 151 1.12 -20.02 0.87
N LEU A 152 1.76 -19.26 -0.01
CA LEU A 152 2.10 -17.86 0.25
C LEU A 152 0.85 -16.98 0.25
N GLU A 153 -0.04 -17.11 -0.73
CA GLU A 153 -1.32 -16.39 -0.80
C GLU A 153 -2.17 -16.62 0.45
N THR A 154 -2.10 -17.82 1.05
CA THR A 154 -2.79 -18.13 2.31
C THR A 154 -2.09 -17.52 3.53
N ALA A 155 -0.76 -17.39 3.50
CA ALA A 155 0.05 -16.95 4.64
C ALA A 155 0.24 -15.43 4.69
N VAL A 156 0.16 -14.75 3.54
CA VAL A 156 0.17 -13.29 3.46
C VAL A 156 -1.24 -12.75 3.65
N ASP A 157 -1.38 -11.50 4.08
CA ASP A 157 -2.72 -10.90 4.09
C ASP A 157 -3.21 -10.64 2.66
N SER A 158 -4.51 -10.35 2.53
CA SER A 158 -5.16 -10.08 1.24
C SER A 158 -4.66 -8.82 0.51
N LEU A 159 -3.82 -7.99 1.13
CA LEU A 159 -3.31 -6.73 0.61
C LEU A 159 -1.89 -6.83 0.05
N THR A 160 -1.19 -7.94 0.30
CA THR A 160 0.13 -8.21 -0.28
C THR A 160 -0.02 -9.10 -1.51
N PRO A 161 0.09 -8.56 -2.73
CA PRO A 161 0.01 -9.37 -3.93
C PRO A 161 1.17 -10.37 -4.00
N VAL A 162 0.85 -11.62 -4.33
CA VAL A 162 1.80 -12.67 -4.66
C VAL A 162 1.85 -12.79 -6.19
N VAL A 163 2.99 -12.48 -6.79
CA VAL A 163 3.17 -12.51 -8.24
C VAL A 163 3.99 -13.71 -8.62
N ARG A 164 3.41 -14.59 -9.43
CA ARG A 164 4.13 -15.68 -10.08
C ARG A 164 4.72 -15.23 -11.40
N LEU A 165 6.03 -15.40 -11.55
CA LEU A 165 6.71 -15.21 -12.82
C LEU A 165 6.57 -16.47 -13.69
N GLU A 166 6.24 -16.28 -14.97
CA GLU A 166 6.09 -17.37 -15.92
C GLU A 166 7.44 -17.79 -16.54
N ASP A 167 7.55 -19.05 -16.94
CA ASP A 167 8.70 -19.53 -17.71
C ASP A 167 8.69 -18.91 -19.12
N ALA A 168 9.49 -17.86 -19.35
CA ALA A 168 9.56 -17.14 -20.62
C ALA A 168 10.91 -17.40 -21.34
N PRO A 169 10.91 -17.86 -22.62
CA PRO A 169 12.14 -18.17 -23.35
C PRO A 169 12.76 -16.98 -24.11
N GLU A 170 11.96 -15.99 -24.53
CA GLU A 170 12.41 -14.75 -25.18
C GLU A 170 11.91 -13.55 -24.36
N ASP A 171 12.77 -12.54 -24.14
CA ASP A 171 12.47 -11.32 -23.38
C ASP A 171 11.91 -11.51 -21.96
N ALA A 172 12.38 -12.54 -21.26
CA ALA A 172 11.95 -12.89 -19.90
C ALA A 172 12.00 -11.70 -18.92
N ALA A 173 13.06 -10.88 -18.99
CA ALA A 173 13.18 -9.68 -18.16
C ALA A 173 12.03 -8.70 -18.41
N SER A 174 11.56 -8.59 -19.67
CA SER A 174 10.45 -7.71 -20.04
C SER A 174 9.13 -8.16 -19.40
N ALA A 175 8.77 -9.42 -19.62
CA ALA A 175 7.55 -10.00 -19.07
C ALA A 175 7.56 -9.97 -17.53
N TRP A 176 8.69 -10.35 -16.90
CA TRP A 176 8.81 -10.36 -15.45
C TRP A 176 8.79 -8.96 -14.86
N GLY A 177 9.49 -8.00 -15.48
CA GLY A 177 9.49 -6.61 -15.02
C GLY A 177 8.10 -5.98 -15.13
N ALA A 178 7.37 -6.26 -16.21
CA ALA A 178 5.99 -5.80 -16.38
C ALA A 178 5.02 -6.40 -15.35
N ALA A 179 5.18 -7.68 -15.00
CA ALA A 179 4.38 -8.36 -13.99
C ALA A 179 4.65 -7.81 -12.57
N VAL A 180 5.92 -7.67 -12.19
CA VAL A 180 6.31 -7.07 -10.91
C VAL A 180 5.82 -5.62 -10.84
N ALA A 181 6.03 -4.82 -11.88
CA ALA A 181 5.59 -3.43 -11.92
C ALA A 181 4.05 -3.30 -11.80
N ALA A 182 3.28 -4.21 -12.41
CA ALA A 182 1.82 -4.18 -12.30
C ALA A 182 1.35 -4.40 -10.85
N ALA A 183 1.90 -5.40 -10.17
CA ALA A 183 1.56 -5.67 -8.77
C ALA A 183 2.11 -4.61 -7.81
N THR A 184 3.28 -4.05 -8.10
CA THR A 184 3.80 -2.93 -7.33
C THR A 184 2.87 -1.73 -7.46
N ALA A 185 2.46 -1.38 -8.68
CA ALA A 185 1.55 -0.27 -8.94
C ALA A 185 0.19 -0.42 -8.25
N SER A 186 -0.37 -1.63 -8.18
CA SER A 186 -1.67 -1.84 -7.51
C SER A 186 -1.63 -1.57 -6.00
N GLY A 187 -0.46 -1.72 -5.37
CA GLY A 187 -0.28 -1.44 -3.94
C GLY A 187 0.29 -0.06 -3.64
N LEU A 188 0.73 0.69 -4.67
CA LEU A 188 1.22 2.06 -4.49
C LEU A 188 0.03 2.99 -4.29
N ILE A 189 0.02 3.71 -3.18
CA ILE A 189 -0.90 4.83 -3.00
C ILE A 189 -0.28 6.03 -3.73
N ASP A 190 -0.71 6.24 -4.98
CA ASP A 190 -0.30 7.37 -5.79
C ASP A 190 -1.11 8.63 -5.41
N PRO A 191 -0.49 9.69 -4.85
CA PRO A 191 -1.21 10.91 -4.50
C PRO A 191 -1.68 11.71 -5.73
N MET A 192 -1.21 11.46 -6.95
CA MET A 192 -1.45 12.29 -8.15
C MET A 192 -1.82 11.59 -9.47
N VAL A 193 -1.94 10.26 -9.54
CA VAL A 193 -2.54 9.63 -10.72
C VAL A 193 -4.04 9.96 -10.79
N GLY A 194 -4.46 10.50 -11.93
CA GLY A 194 -5.86 10.85 -12.28
C GLY A 194 -6.85 9.68 -12.31
N PHE A 195 -6.43 8.51 -11.80
CA PHE A 195 -7.23 7.33 -11.57
C PHE A 195 -6.99 6.87 -10.12
N LEU A 196 -7.98 7.09 -9.26
CA LEU A 196 -8.08 6.32 -8.02
C LEU A 196 -8.81 5.03 -8.39
N PRO A 197 -8.17 3.85 -8.33
CA PRO A 197 -8.87 2.60 -8.55
C PRO A 197 -10.04 2.52 -7.56
N ASP A 198 -11.24 2.33 -8.08
CA ASP A 198 -12.40 2.07 -7.24
C ASP A 198 -12.21 0.66 -6.63
N ASP A 199 -12.10 0.60 -5.32
CA ASP A 199 -12.22 -0.64 -4.55
C ASP A 199 -13.64 -1.17 -4.74
N HIS A 200 -13.73 -2.41 -5.25
CA HIS A 200 -15.01 -3.02 -5.55
C HIS A 200 -15.64 -3.56 -4.26
N TYR A 201 -16.71 -2.91 -3.82
CA TYR A 201 -17.60 -3.41 -2.76
C TYR A 201 -19.02 -3.58 -3.29
N ASP A 202 -19.76 -4.49 -2.66
CA ASP A 202 -21.18 -4.66 -2.91
C ASP A 202 -21.95 -3.50 -2.24
N GLU A 203 -22.68 -2.72 -3.05
CA GLU A 203 -23.40 -1.54 -2.57
C GLU A 203 -24.58 -1.90 -1.69
N ASP A 204 -25.26 -3.01 -1.94
CA ASP A 204 -26.40 -3.44 -1.14
C ASP A 204 -25.90 -3.87 0.26
N LEU A 205 -24.81 -4.66 0.32
CA LEU A 205 -24.18 -5.04 1.60
C LEU A 205 -23.66 -3.81 2.37
N ARG A 206 -23.15 -2.81 1.65
CA ARG A 206 -22.69 -1.57 2.27
C ARG A 206 -23.85 -0.78 2.88
N LEU A 207 -24.97 -0.67 2.17
CA LEU A 207 -26.16 0.01 2.67
C LEU A 207 -26.75 -0.71 3.87
N ASP A 208 -26.82 -2.04 3.84
CA ASP A 208 -27.21 -2.85 4.98
C ASP A 208 -26.31 -2.56 6.20
N ALA A 209 -24.99 -2.50 6.00
CA ALA A 209 -24.05 -2.17 7.07
C ALA A 209 -24.21 -0.74 7.62
N VAL A 210 -24.57 0.23 6.77
CA VAL A 210 -24.86 1.60 7.18
C VAL A 210 -26.17 1.69 7.98
N ASP A 211 -27.19 0.93 7.58
CA ASP A 211 -28.48 0.89 8.27
C ASP A 211 -28.40 0.20 9.65
N LEU A 212 -27.42 -0.68 9.84
CA LEU A 212 -27.09 -1.30 11.12
C LEU A 212 -26.28 -0.39 12.07
N LEU A 213 -25.96 0.84 11.67
CA LEU A 213 -25.24 1.75 12.56
C LEU A 213 -26.12 2.23 13.73
N PRO A 214 -25.55 2.36 14.95
CA PRO A 214 -26.24 2.93 16.09
C PRO A 214 -26.81 4.34 15.80
N PRO A 215 -27.81 4.80 16.57
CA PRO A 215 -28.32 6.15 16.46
C PRO A 215 -27.19 7.19 16.52
N ARG A 216 -27.12 8.06 15.51
CA ARG A 216 -26.10 9.11 15.37
C ARG A 216 -26.49 10.35 16.18
N ASP A 217 -26.76 10.15 17.47
CA ASP A 217 -27.24 11.18 18.40
C ASP A 217 -26.08 11.82 19.21
N GLY A 218 -26.40 12.45 20.36
CA GLY A 218 -25.39 13.08 21.21
C GLY A 218 -24.33 12.12 21.77
N LEU A 219 -24.66 10.84 21.99
CA LEU A 219 -23.69 9.84 22.47
C LEU A 219 -22.70 9.48 21.36
N TRP A 220 -23.20 9.33 20.13
CA TRP A 220 -22.36 9.15 18.95
C TRP A 220 -21.36 10.31 18.81
N VAL A 221 -21.85 11.54 18.89
CA VAL A 221 -21.00 12.74 18.80
C VAL A 221 -19.94 12.73 19.91
N ALA A 222 -20.35 12.55 21.17
CA ALA A 222 -19.42 12.54 22.29
C ALA A 222 -18.34 11.45 22.17
N ARG A 223 -18.68 10.27 21.65
CA ARG A 223 -17.76 9.15 21.50
C ARG A 223 -16.71 9.37 20.41
N PHE A 224 -17.08 10.03 19.31
CA PHE A 224 -16.20 10.16 18.15
C PHE A 224 -15.55 11.53 17.99
N GLN A 225 -16.01 12.56 18.72
CA GLN A 225 -15.47 13.92 18.61
C GLN A 225 -13.96 13.98 18.85
N GLN A 226 -13.44 13.19 19.80
CA GLN A 226 -12.01 13.17 20.11
C GLN A 226 -11.14 12.83 18.88
N PHE A 227 -11.58 11.92 18.01
CA PHE A 227 -10.80 11.52 16.83
C PHE A 227 -10.80 12.61 15.77
N VAL A 228 -11.92 13.33 15.65
CA VAL A 228 -12.06 14.45 14.71
C VAL A 228 -11.22 15.65 15.17
N ASP A 229 -11.26 15.96 16.47
CA ASP A 229 -10.44 17.03 17.07
C ASP A 229 -8.95 16.71 16.93
N GLU A 230 -8.55 15.47 17.25
CA GLU A 230 -7.16 15.02 17.15
C GLU A 230 -6.66 15.00 15.71
N ALA A 231 -7.48 14.56 14.75
CA ALA A 231 -7.13 14.63 13.34
C ALA A 231 -6.88 16.08 12.91
N ARG A 232 -7.78 17.00 13.29
CA ARG A 232 -7.63 18.43 12.98
C ARG A 232 -6.35 19.01 13.57
N GLU A 233 -6.06 18.71 14.84
CA GLU A 233 -4.91 19.23 15.58
C GLU A 233 -3.60 18.70 14.97
N ARG A 234 -3.48 17.39 14.77
CA ARG A 234 -2.26 16.77 14.26
C ARG A 234 -1.91 17.21 12.84
N TYR A 235 -2.90 17.44 11.99
CA TYR A 235 -2.68 17.99 10.64
C TYR A 235 -2.60 19.53 10.64
N GLY A 236 -2.91 20.20 11.75
CA GLY A 236 -2.97 21.66 11.82
C GLY A 236 -3.95 22.27 10.81
N THR A 237 -5.05 21.58 10.50
CA THR A 237 -6.05 21.99 9.49
C THR A 237 -7.16 22.86 10.08
N SER A 238 -7.83 23.65 9.25
CA SER A 238 -8.99 24.43 9.70
C SER A 238 -10.15 23.54 10.10
N SER A 239 -10.27 22.39 9.43
CA SER A 239 -11.48 21.58 9.48
C SER A 239 -11.19 20.08 9.48
N ALA A 240 -12.00 19.34 10.23
CA ALA A 240 -12.04 17.88 10.20
C ALA A 240 -13.47 17.38 10.37
N ALA A 241 -13.76 16.18 9.90
CA ALA A 241 -15.06 15.55 10.08
C ALA A 241 -15.01 14.01 10.01
N LEU A 242 -15.95 13.39 10.71
CA LEU A 242 -16.41 12.04 10.44
C LEU A 242 -17.70 12.12 9.62
N SER A 243 -17.66 11.58 8.41
CA SER A 243 -18.83 11.44 7.54
C SER A 243 -19.33 10.00 7.53
N ILE A 244 -20.64 9.82 7.38
CA ILE A 244 -21.28 8.53 7.06
C ILE A 244 -22.07 8.70 5.76
N ILE A 245 -21.93 7.75 4.85
CA ILE A 245 -22.50 7.82 3.50
C ILE A 245 -23.67 6.85 3.39
N ASP A 246 -24.89 7.35 3.23
CA ASP A 246 -26.06 6.54 2.89
C ASP A 246 -26.25 6.44 1.36
N ALA A 247 -27.39 5.94 0.90
CA ALA A 247 -27.66 5.77 -0.52
C ALA A 247 -27.50 7.08 -1.31
N ASP A 248 -27.99 8.18 -0.75
CA ASP A 248 -28.17 9.45 -1.46
C ASP A 248 -27.28 10.57 -0.93
N HIS A 249 -26.78 10.45 0.31
CA HIS A 249 -26.16 11.55 1.03
C HIS A 249 -24.93 11.15 1.83
N ALA A 250 -23.98 12.08 1.94
CA ALA A 250 -22.98 12.10 2.98
C ALA A 250 -23.43 12.99 4.13
N ARG A 251 -23.45 12.43 5.34
CA ARG A 251 -23.87 13.09 6.58
C ARG A 251 -22.65 13.39 7.43
N TYR A 252 -22.41 14.68 7.67
CA TYR A 252 -21.35 15.17 8.54
C TYR A 252 -21.96 15.45 9.91
N GLY A 253 -21.86 14.45 10.80
CA GLY A 253 -22.48 14.47 12.13
C GLY A 253 -21.51 14.77 13.26
N VAL A 254 -20.20 14.58 13.04
CA VAL A 254 -19.14 14.87 14.01
C VAL A 254 -18.08 15.67 13.27
N THR A 255 -17.87 16.91 13.69
CA THR A 255 -17.11 17.90 12.93
C THR A 255 -16.29 18.79 13.86
N ALA A 256 -15.15 19.27 13.40
CA ALA A 256 -14.36 20.31 14.05
C ALA A 256 -14.03 21.40 13.03
N GLY A 257 -14.30 22.66 13.35
CA GLY A 257 -14.04 23.78 12.42
C GLY A 257 -14.86 23.72 11.11
N PHE A 258 -15.96 22.99 11.12
CA PHE A 258 -16.83 22.79 9.97
C PHE A 258 -18.28 22.59 10.44
N PRO A 259 -19.32 23.14 9.78
CA PRO A 259 -20.69 22.95 10.21
C PRO A 259 -21.21 21.55 9.89
N ASN A 260 -22.04 21.01 10.78
CA ASN A 260 -22.84 19.82 10.46
C ASN A 260 -23.69 20.08 9.22
N LYS A 261 -23.57 19.21 8.21
CA LYS A 261 -24.32 19.32 6.96
C LYS A 261 -24.60 17.96 6.35
N VAL A 262 -25.53 17.96 5.41
CA VAL A 262 -25.86 16.81 4.57
C VAL A 262 -25.62 17.22 3.13
N ILE A 263 -24.72 16.51 2.44
CA ILE A 263 -24.43 16.73 1.02
C ILE A 263 -24.94 15.54 0.22
N LYS A 264 -25.38 15.75 -1.02
CA LYS A 264 -25.61 14.63 -1.94
C LYS A 264 -24.34 13.80 -2.11
N ARG A 265 -24.46 12.48 -2.09
CA ARG A 265 -23.34 11.53 -2.15
C ARG A 265 -22.42 11.79 -3.35
N GLY A 266 -22.97 12.00 -4.54
CA GLY A 266 -22.19 12.29 -5.75
C GLY A 266 -21.45 13.64 -5.73
N GLN A 267 -21.70 14.50 -4.74
CA GLN A 267 -21.14 15.85 -4.63
C GLN A 267 -20.14 16.00 -3.47
N THR A 268 -19.77 14.91 -2.79
CA THR A 268 -18.79 14.94 -1.69
C THR A 268 -17.48 14.23 -2.06
N LEU A 269 -16.36 14.79 -1.61
CA LEU A 269 -15.05 14.15 -1.68
C LEU A 269 -15.02 12.84 -0.86
N CYS A 270 -15.82 12.74 0.22
CA CYS A 270 -15.95 11.52 1.03
C CYS A 270 -16.43 10.32 0.20
N ASN A 271 -17.30 10.54 -0.79
CA ASN A 271 -17.75 9.46 -1.67
C ASN A 271 -16.61 8.90 -2.53
N ARG A 272 -15.65 9.76 -2.90
CA ARG A 272 -14.44 9.29 -3.58
C ARG A 272 -13.52 8.55 -2.60
N THR A 273 -13.37 9.06 -1.38
CA THR A 273 -12.57 8.42 -0.32
C THR A 273 -13.07 7.00 -0.03
N ILE A 274 -14.38 6.76 0.14
CA ILE A 274 -14.88 5.41 0.44
C ILE A 274 -14.69 4.41 -0.71
N ARG A 275 -14.55 4.92 -1.95
CA ARG A 275 -14.26 4.11 -3.13
C ARG A 275 -12.77 3.81 -3.27
N THR A 276 -11.91 4.42 -2.48
CA THR A 276 -10.49 4.13 -2.50
C THR A 276 -10.16 3.24 -1.32
N TYR A 277 -9.43 2.14 -1.54
CA TYR A 277 -8.95 1.33 -0.43
C TYR A 277 -7.90 2.13 0.36
N GLY A 278 -8.13 2.31 1.67
CA GLY A 278 -7.27 3.12 2.53
C GLY A 278 -7.59 4.62 2.53
N GLY A 279 -6.61 5.45 2.15
CA GLY A 279 -6.67 6.91 2.28
C GLY A 279 -6.43 7.66 0.98
N VAL A 280 -6.92 8.88 0.91
CA VAL A 280 -6.77 9.82 -0.19
C VAL A 280 -6.17 11.11 0.36
N ILE A 281 -5.14 11.63 -0.29
CA ILE A 281 -4.56 12.94 0.00
C ILE A 281 -4.49 13.77 -1.28
N VAL A 282 -4.85 15.05 -1.16
CA VAL A 282 -4.91 16.01 -2.26
C VAL A 282 -4.37 17.34 -1.75
N GLY A 283 -3.20 17.74 -2.24
CA GLY A 283 -2.53 18.99 -1.85
C GLY A 283 -3.29 20.23 -2.33
N ASP A 284 -3.82 20.18 -3.56
CA ASP A 284 -4.70 21.20 -4.13
C ASP A 284 -5.76 20.58 -5.04
N ALA A 285 -6.98 20.45 -4.52
CA ALA A 285 -8.13 19.89 -5.19
C ALA A 285 -8.60 20.72 -6.40
N SER A 286 -8.21 22.00 -6.48
CA SER A 286 -8.51 22.82 -7.66
C SER A 286 -7.65 22.47 -8.87
N GLN A 287 -6.50 21.82 -8.63
CA GLN A 287 -5.57 21.35 -9.66
C GLN A 287 -5.69 19.84 -9.91
N ASP A 288 -6.52 19.15 -9.13
CA ASP A 288 -6.73 17.72 -9.23
C ASP A 288 -7.98 17.44 -10.06
N LEU A 289 -7.80 16.87 -11.26
CA LEU A 289 -8.89 16.53 -12.18
C LEU A 289 -9.95 15.59 -11.56
N ARG A 290 -9.59 14.84 -10.51
CA ARG A 290 -10.51 13.96 -9.78
C ARG A 290 -11.46 14.76 -8.90
N PHE A 291 -11.07 15.97 -8.46
CA PHE A 291 -11.75 16.77 -7.44
C PHE A 291 -12.20 18.17 -7.90
N GLU A 292 -11.63 18.73 -8.97
CA GLU A 292 -11.93 20.08 -9.47
C GLU A 292 -13.43 20.30 -9.81
N GLY A 293 -14.14 19.21 -10.09
CA GLY A 293 -15.56 19.22 -10.43
C GLY A 293 -16.49 19.37 -9.23
N TYR A 294 -16.00 19.15 -8.01
CA TYR A 294 -16.84 19.11 -6.81
C TYR A 294 -17.28 20.51 -6.37
N PRO A 295 -18.54 20.70 -5.89
CA PRO A 295 -19.06 22.01 -5.54
C PRO A 295 -18.20 22.77 -4.52
N ASP A 296 -17.79 22.12 -3.43
CA ASP A 296 -16.97 22.71 -2.36
C ASP A 296 -15.55 23.08 -2.85
N VAL A 297 -15.07 22.40 -3.91
CA VAL A 297 -13.79 22.76 -4.57
C VAL A 297 -13.99 23.95 -5.49
N ARG A 298 -15.08 23.99 -6.27
CA ARG A 298 -15.37 25.11 -7.17
C ARG A 298 -15.65 26.42 -6.43
N SER A 299 -16.31 26.37 -5.28
CA SER A 299 -16.54 27.54 -4.41
C SER A 299 -15.25 28.05 -3.77
N GLY A 300 -14.23 27.20 -3.66
CA GLY A 300 -12.99 27.51 -2.96
C GLY A 300 -13.02 27.23 -1.46
N ASP A 301 -14.05 26.54 -0.98
CA ASP A 301 -14.15 26.14 0.42
C ASP A 301 -13.18 24.99 0.75
N ILE A 302 -12.79 24.20 -0.26
CA ILE A 302 -11.82 23.10 -0.13
C ILE A 302 -10.75 23.21 -1.22
N ARG A 303 -9.49 23.30 -0.79
CA ARG A 303 -8.27 23.18 -1.59
C ARG A 303 -7.46 21.99 -1.12
N PHE A 304 -7.13 21.90 0.16
CA PHE A 304 -6.49 20.71 0.70
C PHE A 304 -7.55 19.71 1.17
N TRP A 305 -7.32 18.42 0.89
CA TRP A 305 -8.15 17.32 1.38
C TRP A 305 -7.27 16.12 1.75
N ALA A 306 -7.47 15.58 2.94
CA ALA A 306 -7.01 14.23 3.26
C ALA A 306 -8.14 13.46 3.95
N GLY A 307 -8.35 12.21 3.57
CA GLY A 307 -9.40 11.38 4.14
C GLY A 307 -9.06 9.91 4.12
N TYR A 308 -9.50 9.20 5.16
CA TYR A 308 -9.34 7.76 5.30
C TYR A 308 -10.70 7.10 5.45
N ARG A 309 -10.90 5.98 4.76
CA ARG A 309 -12.14 5.20 4.76
C ARG A 309 -12.40 4.62 6.16
N ILE A 310 -13.67 4.65 6.58
CA ILE A 310 -14.16 4.02 7.82
C ILE A 310 -15.02 2.82 7.43
N GLU A 311 -14.72 1.67 8.02
CA GLU A 311 -15.31 0.39 7.63
C GLU A 311 -16.11 -0.27 8.77
N SER A 312 -17.08 -1.10 8.38
CA SER A 312 -17.69 -2.06 9.31
C SER A 312 -16.71 -3.16 9.69
N GLU A 313 -17.07 -3.98 10.68
CA GLU A 313 -16.23 -5.11 11.11
C GLU A 313 -16.00 -6.12 9.97
N ASP A 314 -16.95 -6.23 9.04
CA ASP A 314 -16.87 -7.08 7.84
C ASP A 314 -16.25 -6.37 6.63
N GLY A 315 -15.69 -5.16 6.80
CA GLY A 315 -14.96 -4.42 5.75
C GLY A 315 -15.82 -3.54 4.84
N ALA A 316 -17.12 -3.39 5.10
CA ALA A 316 -18.00 -2.57 4.27
C ALA A 316 -17.73 -1.06 4.46
N PRO A 317 -17.63 -0.23 3.40
CA PRO A 317 -17.36 1.20 3.51
C PRO A 317 -18.54 1.99 4.09
N LEU A 318 -18.38 2.50 5.31
CA LEU A 318 -19.44 3.27 5.98
C LEU A 318 -19.34 4.77 5.71
N GLY A 319 -18.12 5.28 5.55
CA GLY A 319 -17.86 6.71 5.46
C GLY A 319 -16.37 7.04 5.54
N SER A 320 -16.03 8.26 5.98
CA SER A 320 -14.64 8.69 6.06
C SER A 320 -14.35 9.57 7.26
N LEU A 321 -13.16 9.43 7.83
CA LEU A 321 -12.51 10.45 8.67
C LEU A 321 -11.68 11.33 7.75
N CYS A 322 -11.92 12.63 7.74
CA CYS A 322 -11.25 13.56 6.84
C CYS A 322 -10.84 14.87 7.51
N VAL A 323 -9.78 15.48 6.98
CA VAL A 323 -9.30 16.82 7.30
C VAL A 323 -9.18 17.63 6.01
N PHE A 324 -9.40 18.93 6.08
CA PHE A 324 -9.41 19.79 4.89
C PHE A 324 -9.23 21.27 5.24
N ASP A 325 -8.81 22.04 4.24
CA ASP A 325 -8.64 23.49 4.31
C ASP A 325 -9.05 24.17 3.01
N ALA A 326 -9.37 25.47 3.11
CA ALA A 326 -9.58 26.35 1.97
C ALA A 326 -8.27 26.82 1.29
N GLU A 327 -7.11 26.49 1.86
CA GLU A 327 -5.79 26.78 1.29
C GLU A 327 -5.08 25.47 0.88
N PRO A 328 -4.31 25.46 -0.23
CA PRO A 328 -3.49 24.32 -0.60
C PRO A 328 -2.43 23.98 0.46
N ARG A 329 -2.00 22.72 0.49
CA ARG A 329 -0.90 22.25 1.34
C ARG A 329 0.04 21.34 0.56
N ASP A 330 1.28 21.24 1.04
CA ASP A 330 2.19 20.22 0.53
C ASP A 330 1.71 18.83 0.99
N VAL A 331 1.70 17.88 0.07
CA VAL A 331 1.29 16.50 0.37
C VAL A 331 2.35 15.80 1.22
N ASP A 332 3.61 16.20 1.07
CA ASP A 332 4.73 15.65 1.83
C ASP A 332 4.65 16.02 3.33
N ASP A 333 3.94 17.11 3.66
CA ASP A 333 3.71 17.57 5.04
C ASP A 333 2.50 16.88 5.70
N ALA A 334 1.69 16.14 4.93
CA ALA A 334 0.45 15.54 5.40
C ALA A 334 0.55 14.01 5.40
N ASP A 335 0.98 13.47 6.54
CA ASP A 335 1.23 12.04 6.74
C ASP A 335 -0.08 11.25 6.92
N LEU A 336 -0.48 10.45 5.92
CA LEU A 336 -1.66 9.58 5.98
C LEU A 336 -1.61 8.52 7.09
N VAL A 337 -0.44 8.21 7.68
CA VAL A 337 -0.32 7.30 8.83
C VAL A 337 -1.17 7.80 9.99
N VAL A 338 -1.16 9.10 10.25
CA VAL A 338 -1.92 9.69 11.36
C VAL A 338 -3.42 9.48 11.17
N LEU A 339 -3.95 9.79 9.98
CA LEU A 339 -5.36 9.56 9.67
C LEU A 339 -5.73 8.07 9.72
N ARG A 340 -4.85 7.19 9.24
CA ARG A 340 -5.04 5.73 9.31
C ARG A 340 -5.17 5.25 10.75
N ASP A 341 -4.25 5.64 11.62
CA ASP A 341 -4.24 5.19 13.02
C ASP A 341 -5.51 5.66 13.76
N LEU A 342 -5.91 6.92 13.53
CA LEU A 342 -7.15 7.47 14.06
C LEU A 342 -8.38 6.76 13.50
N ALA A 343 -8.41 6.47 12.20
CA ALA A 343 -9.49 5.73 11.55
C ALA A 343 -9.61 4.31 12.11
N ILE A 344 -8.50 3.58 12.29
CA ILE A 344 -8.50 2.24 12.88
C ILE A 344 -9.01 2.27 14.32
N ALA A 345 -8.56 3.24 15.13
CA ALA A 345 -9.03 3.39 16.50
C ALA A 345 -10.52 3.76 16.56
N LEU A 346 -10.97 4.64 15.68
CA LEU A 346 -12.37 5.02 15.53
C LEU A 346 -13.23 3.82 15.13
N GLN A 347 -12.80 3.02 14.14
CA GLN A 347 -13.46 1.80 13.71
C GLN A 347 -13.65 0.81 14.85
N ARG A 348 -12.59 0.54 15.64
CA ARG A 348 -12.71 -0.34 16.82
C ARG A 348 -13.78 0.16 17.79
N SER A 349 -13.75 1.47 18.07
CA SER A 349 -14.74 2.12 18.95
C SER A 349 -16.17 2.03 18.39
N LEU A 350 -16.32 2.07 17.06
CA LEU A 350 -17.60 1.90 16.36
C LEU A 350 -18.12 0.45 16.45
N TRP A 351 -17.27 -0.54 16.21
CA TRP A 351 -17.66 -1.95 16.27
C TRP A 351 -18.07 -2.36 17.69
N GLU A 352 -17.39 -1.84 18.71
CA GLU A 352 -17.80 -2.00 20.11
C GLU A 352 -19.20 -1.43 20.37
N LEU A 353 -19.50 -0.24 19.83
CA LEU A 353 -20.80 0.40 19.99
C LEU A 353 -21.91 -0.39 19.27
N GLN A 354 -21.62 -0.93 18.08
CA GLN A 354 -22.53 -1.79 17.33
C GLN A 354 -22.85 -3.06 18.11
N ARG A 355 -21.83 -3.76 18.63
CA ARG A 355 -22.03 -4.96 19.46
C ARG A 355 -22.85 -4.68 20.72
N ALA A 356 -22.59 -3.54 21.37
CA ALA A 356 -23.35 -3.14 22.56
C ALA A 356 -24.81 -2.76 22.25
N SER A 357 -25.10 -2.31 21.02
CA SER A 357 -26.46 -1.95 20.59
C SER A 357 -27.26 -3.16 20.09
N ALA A 358 -26.58 -4.24 19.70
CA ALA A 358 -27.18 -5.48 19.23
C ALA A 358 -27.45 -6.52 20.35
N ALA A 359 -26.91 -6.30 21.55
CA ALA A 359 -27.04 -7.17 22.74
C ALA A 359 -28.22 -6.78 23.62
#